data_AF-A0A1H3KK43-F1
#
_entry.id   AF-A0A1H3KK43-F1
#
_cell.length_a   1.000
_cell.length_b   1.000
_cell.length_c   1.000
_cell.angle_alpha   90.00
_cell.angle_beta   90.00
_cell.angle_gamma   90.00
#
_symmetry.space_group_name_H-M   'P 1'
#
loop_
_entity.id
_entity.type
_entity.pdbx_description
1 polymer ?
#
loop_
_entity_poly.entity_id
_entity_poly.type
_entity_poly.pdbx_seq_one_letter_code
_entity_poly.pdbx_strand_id
1 'polypeptide(L)'
;MMVTLSAKIESGHLTIHSKWMVAQSMYAKGKSFLGAAILLRQQGGYEYVVLHLICQGIEIILKALLLFRNYDKYRNQLRKPLGHNLKKLTDASQSEFGVKPISNALARELETLNSLYSNHWLRYGSFYDVLVAPHTIPSTFTLRKITAVIKLAERHVAAASSNI
;
A
#
# COMPACT_ATOMS: atom_id res chain seq x y z
N MET A 1 33.17 6.43 -5.69
CA MET A 1 32.82 7.81 -6.11
C MET A 1 31.30 7.86 -6.26
N MET A 2 30.59 8.49 -5.32
CA MET A 2 29.12 8.53 -5.29
C MET A 2 28.66 9.80 -6.05
N VAL A 3 28.02 9.63 -7.20
CA VAL A 3 27.50 10.77 -7.98
C VAL A 3 26.16 11.16 -7.37
N THR A 4 26.15 12.26 -6.62
CA THR A 4 24.92 12.85 -6.09
C THR A 4 24.28 13.71 -7.18
N LEU A 5 23.26 13.17 -7.85
CA LEU A 5 22.41 13.94 -8.77
C LEU A 5 21.51 14.88 -7.95
N SER A 6 21.93 16.13 -7.80
CA SER A 6 21.09 17.20 -7.25
C SER A 6 20.30 17.86 -8.39
N ALA A 7 19.17 17.25 -8.77
CA ALA A 7 18.23 17.89 -9.70
C ALA A 7 17.34 18.89 -8.93
N LYS A 8 17.42 20.17 -9.28
CA LYS A 8 16.36 21.13 -8.97
C LYS A 8 15.14 20.72 -9.80
N ILE A 9 14.21 20.01 -9.19
CA ILE A 9 12.90 19.77 -9.80
C ILE A 9 12.10 21.06 -9.65
N GLU A 10 12.21 21.95 -10.64
CA GLU A 10 11.19 22.99 -10.81
C GLU A 10 9.85 22.28 -10.97
N SER A 11 8.83 22.74 -10.26
CA SER A 11 7.49 22.15 -10.23
C SER A 11 6.74 22.42 -11.54
N GLY A 12 7.31 22.00 -12.67
CA GLY A 12 6.63 21.93 -13.95
C GLY A 12 5.47 20.93 -13.87
N HIS A 13 4.39 21.21 -14.59
CA HIS A 13 3.29 20.25 -14.70
C HIS A 13 3.80 18.96 -15.33
N LEU A 14 3.74 17.86 -14.57
CA LEU A 14 4.09 16.54 -15.07
C LEU A 14 3.24 16.22 -16.29
N THR A 15 3.87 15.71 -17.35
CA THR A 15 3.17 15.17 -18.51
C THR A 15 2.32 13.96 -18.09
N ILE A 16 1.35 13.58 -18.93
CA ILE A 16 0.54 12.37 -18.70
C ILE A 16 1.46 11.14 -18.54
N HIS A 17 2.48 11.03 -19.38
CA HIS A 17 3.46 9.95 -19.31
C HIS A 17 4.21 9.94 -17.96
N SER A 18 4.73 11.09 -17.52
CA SER A 18 5.44 11.19 -16.24
C SER A 18 4.56 10.86 -15.03
N LYS A 19 3.29 11.30 -15.04
CA LYS A 19 2.29 10.92 -14.00
C LYS A 19 2.09 9.42 -13.94
N TRP A 20 1.99 8.77 -15.10
CA TRP A 20 1.84 7.33 -15.19
C TRP A 20 3.08 6.59 -14.66
N MET A 21 4.29 7.04 -15.03
CA MET A 21 5.55 6.46 -14.51
C MET A 21 5.65 6.56 -12.98
N VAL A 22 5.21 7.67 -12.37
CA VAL A 22 5.18 7.81 -10.91
C VAL A 22 4.26 6.77 -10.28
N ALA A 23 3.04 6.62 -10.80
CA ALA A 23 2.08 5.62 -10.31
C ALA A 23 2.63 4.19 -10.47
N GLN A 24 3.27 3.89 -11.61
CA GLN A 24 3.89 2.59 -11.86
C GLN A 24 5.06 2.30 -10.92
N SER A 25 5.93 3.27 -10.68
CA SER A 25 7.03 3.14 -9.72
C SER A 25 6.51 2.85 -8.32
N MET A 26 5.45 3.56 -7.88
CA MET A 26 4.80 3.30 -6.61
C MET A 26 4.23 1.88 -6.57
N TYR A 27 3.50 1.46 -7.60
CA TYR A 27 2.93 0.11 -7.67
C TYR A 27 4.00 -0.98 -7.54
N ALA A 28 5.12 -0.85 -8.25
CA ALA A 28 6.24 -1.78 -8.18
C ALA A 28 6.87 -1.84 -6.78
N LYS A 29 7.04 -0.70 -6.12
CA LYS A 29 7.53 -0.63 -4.72
C LYS A 29 6.56 -1.35 -3.76
N GLY A 30 5.27 -1.10 -3.89
CA GLY A 30 4.25 -1.73 -3.06
C GLY A 30 4.25 -3.26 -3.21
N LYS A 31 4.36 -3.77 -4.45
CA LYS A 31 4.53 -5.21 -4.69
C LYS A 31 5.80 -5.77 -4.04
N SER A 32 6.90 -5.02 -4.11
CA SER A 32 8.17 -5.43 -3.52
C SER A 32 8.08 -5.54 -1.98
N PHE A 33 7.38 -4.61 -1.32
CA PHE A 33 7.11 -4.71 0.12
C PHE A 33 6.30 -5.95 0.49
N LEU A 34 5.25 -6.27 -0.28
CA LEU A 34 4.46 -7.49 -0.05
C LEU A 34 5.28 -8.76 -0.30
N GLY A 35 6.09 -8.79 -1.37
CA GLY A 35 7.00 -9.90 -1.65
C GLY A 35 7.99 -10.12 -0.51
N ALA A 36 8.61 -9.03 -0.02
CA ALA A 36 9.50 -9.07 1.12
C ALA A 36 8.80 -9.57 2.39
N ALA A 37 7.55 -9.16 2.65
CA ALA A 37 6.77 -9.64 3.79
C ALA A 37 6.54 -11.15 3.73
N ILE A 38 6.16 -11.67 2.56
CA ILE A 38 5.91 -13.11 2.36
C ILE A 38 7.20 -13.90 2.59
N LEU A 39 8.30 -13.48 1.99
CA LEU A 39 9.60 -14.14 2.16
C LEU A 39 10.06 -14.11 3.62
N LEU A 40 9.95 -12.95 4.27
CA LEU A 40 10.34 -12.80 5.67
C LEU A 40 9.53 -13.73 6.58
N ARG A 41 8.21 -13.84 6.37
CA ARG A 41 7.35 -14.75 7.14
C ARG A 41 7.72 -16.21 6.90
N GLN A 42 8.00 -16.61 5.66
CA GLN A 42 8.42 -17.97 5.32
C GLN A 42 9.74 -18.36 5.99
N GLN A 43 10.63 -17.40 6.23
CA GLN A 43 11.90 -17.59 6.93
C GLN A 43 11.79 -17.45 8.46
N GLY A 44 10.57 -17.35 9.02
CA GLY A 44 10.37 -17.19 10.46
C GLY A 44 10.83 -15.84 11.01
N GLY A 45 10.85 -14.80 10.18
CA GLY A 45 11.25 -13.45 10.59
C GLY A 45 10.29 -12.81 11.60
N TYR A 46 10.72 -11.70 12.20
CA TYR A 46 9.98 -11.03 13.26
C TYR A 46 8.61 -10.52 12.76
N GLU A 47 7.53 -11.06 13.32
CA GLU A 47 6.20 -10.93 12.73
C GLU A 47 5.66 -9.48 12.75
N TYR A 48 6.07 -8.63 13.71
CA TYR A 48 5.75 -7.20 13.65
C TYR A 48 6.31 -6.52 12.39
N VAL A 49 7.53 -6.88 11.98
CA VAL A 49 8.14 -6.37 10.74
C VAL A 49 7.38 -6.90 9.52
N VAL A 50 6.97 -8.17 9.55
CA VAL A 50 6.14 -8.75 8.49
C VAL A 50 4.84 -7.97 8.34
N LEU A 51 4.11 -7.75 9.43
CA LEU A 51 2.86 -6.99 9.43
C LEU A 51 3.06 -5.55 8.96
N HIS A 52 4.16 -4.91 9.37
CA HIS A 52 4.53 -3.58 8.89
C HIS A 52 4.69 -3.56 7.36
N LEU A 53 5.44 -4.51 6.80
CA LEU A 53 5.66 -4.61 5.36
C LEU A 53 4.36 -4.89 4.60
N ILE A 54 3.45 -5.68 5.17
CA ILE A 54 2.11 -5.91 4.62
C ILE A 54 1.34 -4.59 4.53
N CYS A 55 1.22 -3.87 5.64
CA CYS A 55 0.51 -2.59 5.71
C CYS A 55 1.12 -1.56 4.75
N GLN A 56 2.45 -1.42 4.75
CA GLN A 56 3.19 -0.52 3.87
C GLN A 56 2.96 -0.86 2.39
N GLY A 57 3.01 -2.16 2.05
CA GLY A 57 2.77 -2.64 0.68
C GLY A 57 1.36 -2.34 0.20
N ILE A 58 0.35 -2.63 1.03
CA ILE A 58 -1.06 -2.32 0.74
C ILE A 58 -1.25 -0.82 0.54
N GLU A 59 -0.70 0.01 1.44
CA GLU A 59 -0.82 1.45 1.36
C GLU A 59 -0.29 1.97 0.02
N ILE A 60 0.92 1.55 -0.34
CA ILE A 60 1.58 2.02 -1.56
C ILE A 60 0.84 1.55 -2.80
N ILE A 61 0.34 0.30 -2.81
CA ILE A 61 -0.44 -0.23 -3.93
C ILE A 61 -1.73 0.56 -4.12
N LEU A 62 -2.53 0.73 -3.07
CA LEU A 62 -3.81 1.44 -3.20
C LEU A 62 -3.60 2.90 -3.62
N LYS A 63 -2.57 3.57 -3.08
CA LYS A 63 -2.19 4.91 -3.53
C LYS A 63 -1.81 4.94 -5.01
N ALA A 64 -1.02 3.97 -5.48
CA ALA A 64 -0.69 3.86 -6.89
C ALA A 64 -1.94 3.67 -7.77
N LEU A 65 -2.88 2.83 -7.36
CA LEU A 65 -4.14 2.63 -8.08
C LEU A 65 -4.96 3.93 -8.18
N LEU A 66 -5.07 4.68 -7.08
CA LEU A 66 -5.72 5.99 -7.08
C LEU A 66 -5.01 6.97 -8.03
N LEU A 67 -3.67 6.98 -8.07
CA LEU A 67 -2.91 7.81 -9.00
C LEU A 67 -3.09 7.42 -10.47
N PHE A 68 -3.13 6.11 -10.77
CA PHE A 68 -3.46 5.64 -12.12
C PHE A 68 -4.83 6.11 -12.56
N ARG A 69 -5.78 6.20 -11.63
CA ARG A 69 -7.14 6.64 -11.92
C ARG A 69 -7.26 8.15 -12.09
N ASN A 70 -6.71 8.93 -11.16
CA ASN A 70 -6.74 10.39 -11.22
C ASN A 70 -5.56 11.00 -10.44
N TYR A 71 -4.42 11.14 -11.11
CA TYR A 71 -3.20 11.65 -10.50
C TYR A 71 -3.39 13.01 -9.82
N ASP A 72 -4.04 13.97 -10.49
CA ASP A 72 -4.14 15.34 -10.00
C ASP A 72 -5.06 15.48 -8.79
N LYS A 73 -6.11 14.66 -8.70
CA LYS A 73 -6.98 14.56 -7.52
C LYS A 73 -6.23 14.02 -6.31
N TYR A 74 -5.42 12.97 -6.50
CA TYR A 74 -4.89 12.17 -5.39
C TYR A 74 -3.48 12.53 -4.95
N ARG A 75 -2.64 13.14 -5.81
CA ARG A 75 -1.23 13.46 -5.49
C ARG A 75 -1.05 14.21 -4.17
N ASN A 76 -1.97 15.13 -3.85
CA ASN A 76 -1.93 15.93 -2.62
C ASN A 76 -2.48 15.20 -1.39
N GLN A 77 -3.28 14.14 -1.61
CA GLN A 77 -3.95 13.38 -0.54
C GLN A 77 -3.10 12.23 0.00
N LEU A 78 -2.03 11.84 -0.72
CA LEU A 78 -1.22 10.67 -0.41
C LEU A 78 -0.56 10.76 0.97
N ARG A 79 -0.08 11.95 1.36
CA ARG A 79 0.54 12.13 2.69
C ARG A 79 -0.51 12.29 3.78
N LYS A 80 -1.49 13.16 3.55
CA LYS A 80 -2.68 13.34 4.38
C LYS A 80 -3.85 13.70 3.46
N PRO A 81 -5.05 13.13 3.65
CA PRO A 81 -5.46 12.28 4.78
C PRO A 81 -5.17 10.77 4.60
N LEU A 82 -4.58 10.33 3.49
CA LEU A 82 -4.49 8.90 3.14
C LEU A 82 -3.20 8.19 3.62
N GLY A 83 -2.24 8.93 4.19
CA GLY A 83 -1.01 8.34 4.70
C GLY A 83 -1.20 7.64 6.04
N HIS A 84 -0.64 6.43 6.16
CA HIS A 84 -0.73 5.59 7.35
C HIS A 84 -2.16 5.31 7.83
N ASN A 85 -3.15 5.39 6.93
CA ASN A 85 -4.55 5.14 7.25
C ASN A 85 -5.16 4.21 6.21
N LEU A 86 -5.01 2.91 6.45
CA LEU A 86 -5.47 1.84 5.56
C LEU A 86 -6.99 1.85 5.40
N LYS A 87 -7.72 2.23 6.46
CA LYS A 87 -9.17 2.33 6.41
C LYS A 87 -9.62 3.39 5.41
N LYS A 88 -9.18 4.65 5.59
CA LYS A 88 -9.50 5.76 4.68
C LYS A 88 -9.07 5.47 3.25
N LEU A 89 -7.92 4.82 3.08
CA LEU A 89 -7.40 4.47 1.76
C LEU A 89 -8.24 3.38 1.08
N THR A 90 -8.71 2.40 1.85
CA THR A 90 -9.65 1.37 1.36
C THR A 90 -10.98 2.00 0.99
N ASP A 91 -11.56 2.83 1.87
CA ASP A 91 -12.81 3.55 1.62
C ASP A 91 -12.72 4.42 0.34
N ALA A 92 -11.63 5.19 0.19
CA ALA A 92 -11.37 6.00 -1.00
C ALA A 92 -11.22 5.15 -2.27
N SER A 93 -10.54 4.00 -2.18
CA SER A 93 -10.39 3.09 -3.31
C SER A 93 -11.72 2.44 -3.70
N GLN A 94 -12.53 2.00 -2.73
CA GLN A 94 -13.84 1.42 -3.01
C GLN A 94 -14.77 2.42 -3.68
N SER A 95 -14.80 3.66 -3.20
CA SER A 95 -15.58 4.73 -3.81
C SER A 95 -15.11 5.04 -5.24
N GLU A 96 -13.80 5.17 -5.45
CA GLU A 96 -13.25 5.56 -6.75
C GLU A 96 -13.41 4.47 -7.83
N PHE A 97 -13.32 3.20 -7.44
CA PHE A 97 -13.45 2.06 -8.36
C PHE A 97 -14.86 1.43 -8.37
N GLY A 98 -15.81 1.97 -7.60
CA GLY A 98 -17.17 1.42 -7.53
C GLY A 98 -17.24 -0.01 -7.00
N VAL A 99 -16.32 -0.41 -6.12
CA VAL A 99 -16.21 -1.78 -5.61
C VAL A 99 -17.15 -1.97 -4.42
N LYS A 100 -17.81 -3.13 -4.35
CA LYS A 100 -18.67 -3.49 -3.22
C LYS A 100 -17.91 -3.38 -1.88
N PRO A 101 -18.62 -3.04 -0.79
CA PRO A 101 -18.08 -3.06 0.57
C PRO A 101 -17.38 -4.38 0.90
N ILE A 102 -16.32 -4.30 1.72
CA ILE A 102 -15.60 -5.47 2.18
C ILE A 102 -16.45 -6.25 3.19
N SER A 103 -16.18 -7.54 3.37
CA SER A 103 -16.88 -8.33 4.38
C SER A 103 -16.55 -7.85 5.79
N ASN A 104 -17.46 -8.07 6.74
CA ASN A 104 -17.26 -7.70 8.15
C ASN A 104 -15.98 -8.30 8.75
N ALA A 105 -15.63 -9.54 8.37
CA ALA A 105 -14.38 -10.17 8.81
C ALA A 105 -13.15 -9.41 8.33
N LEU A 106 -13.13 -9.01 7.05
CA LEU A 106 -12.02 -8.23 6.50
C LEU A 106 -11.97 -6.82 7.09
N ALA A 107 -13.12 -6.20 7.34
CA ALA A 107 -13.20 -4.88 7.95
C ALA A 107 -12.58 -4.89 9.36
N ARG A 108 -12.86 -5.91 10.18
CA ARG A 108 -12.27 -6.05 11.52
C ARG A 108 -10.76 -6.24 11.45
N GLU A 109 -10.30 -7.15 10.58
CA GLU A 109 -8.86 -7.39 10.40
C GLU A 109 -8.13 -6.11 9.95
N LEU A 110 -8.72 -5.39 8.99
CA LEU A 110 -8.20 -4.13 8.49
C LEU A 110 -8.16 -3.06 9.58
N GLU A 111 -9.17 -2.99 10.46
CA GLU A 111 -9.21 -2.04 11.57
C GLU A 111 -8.09 -2.30 12.57
N THR A 112 -7.86 -3.57 12.93
CA THR A 112 -6.74 -3.97 13.80
C THR A 112 -5.41 -3.56 13.18
N LEU A 113 -5.16 -3.95 11.93
CA LEU A 113 -3.92 -3.60 11.22
C LEU A 113 -3.74 -2.09 11.07
N ASN A 114 -4.83 -1.38 10.75
CA ASN A 114 -4.84 0.07 10.62
C ASN A 114 -4.43 0.74 11.92
N SER A 115 -5.01 0.34 13.05
CA SER A 115 -4.67 0.91 14.36
C SER A 115 -3.19 0.71 14.71
N LEU A 116 -2.67 -0.50 14.55
CA LEU A 116 -1.25 -0.79 14.85
C LEU A 116 -0.30 -0.01 13.94
N TYR A 117 -0.65 0.09 12.65
CA TYR A 117 0.17 0.72 11.64
C TYR A 117 0.14 2.26 11.74
N SER A 118 -1.03 2.86 11.94
CA SER A 118 -1.19 4.31 12.07
C SER A 118 -0.53 4.87 13.33
N ASN A 119 -0.48 4.07 14.40
CA ASN A 119 0.19 4.42 15.65
C ASN A 119 1.68 4.02 15.68
N HIS A 120 2.21 3.49 14.58
CA HIS A 120 3.60 3.06 14.44
C HIS A 120 4.07 1.93 15.38
N TRP A 121 3.15 1.20 16.01
CA TRP A 121 3.46 0.10 16.94
C TRP A 121 4.10 -1.10 16.25
N LEU A 122 3.91 -1.25 14.94
CA LEU A 122 4.56 -2.31 14.15
C LEU A 122 6.05 -2.04 13.86
N ARG A 123 6.53 -0.80 14.08
CA ARG A 123 7.88 -0.35 13.66
C ARG A 123 8.82 -0.09 14.82
N TYR A 124 8.31 0.51 15.90
CA TYR A 124 9.11 0.83 17.07
C TYR A 124 8.80 -0.15 18.18
N GLY A 125 9.84 -0.64 18.85
CA GLY A 125 9.66 -1.41 20.07
C GLY A 125 8.85 -0.62 21.08
N SER A 126 7.81 -1.25 21.61
CA SER A 126 6.83 -0.63 22.50
C SER A 126 6.40 -1.62 23.57
N PHE A 127 5.62 -1.15 24.55
CA PHE A 127 5.02 -2.05 25.55
C PHE A 127 4.12 -3.12 24.88
N TYR A 128 3.61 -2.84 23.68
CA TYR A 128 2.77 -3.76 22.93
C TYR A 128 3.52 -5.04 22.54
N ASP A 129 4.82 -4.94 22.25
CA ASP A 129 5.69 -6.08 21.94
C ASP A 129 5.82 -7.06 23.14
N VAL A 130 5.65 -6.57 24.36
CA VAL A 130 5.70 -7.37 25.59
C VAL A 130 4.35 -8.04 25.88
N LEU A 131 3.25 -7.35 25.59
CA LEU A 131 1.90 -7.80 25.96
C LEU A 131 1.20 -8.64 24.90
N VAL A 132 1.58 -8.48 23.63
CA VAL A 132 0.89 -9.12 22.50
C VAL A 132 1.86 -9.93 21.68
N ALA A 133 1.60 -11.24 21.59
CA ALA A 133 2.31 -12.14 20.70
C ALA A 133 1.96 -11.79 19.24
N PRO A 134 2.91 -11.41 18.39
CA PRO A 134 2.59 -10.86 17.07
C PRO A 134 1.92 -11.88 16.13
N HIS A 135 2.15 -13.18 16.34
CA HIS A 135 1.51 -14.26 15.58
C HIS A 135 -0.01 -14.36 15.81
N THR A 136 -0.56 -13.74 16.86
CA THR A 136 -2.01 -13.71 17.08
C THR A 136 -2.70 -12.59 16.30
N ILE A 137 -1.96 -11.71 15.63
CA ILE A 137 -2.53 -10.59 14.86
C ILE A 137 -2.95 -11.10 13.47
N PRO A 138 -4.24 -11.03 13.12
CA PRO A 138 -4.73 -11.54 11.85
C PRO A 138 -4.26 -10.67 10.66
N SER A 139 -3.80 -11.30 9.59
CA SER A 139 -3.45 -10.63 8.32
C SER A 139 -3.83 -11.42 7.06
N THR A 140 -4.44 -12.59 7.24
CA THR A 140 -4.68 -13.57 6.17
C THR A 140 -5.75 -13.10 5.19
N PHE A 141 -6.87 -12.54 5.68
CA PHE A 141 -7.94 -12.09 4.80
C PHE A 141 -7.49 -10.89 3.96
N THR A 142 -6.73 -9.99 4.58
CA THR A 142 -6.14 -8.80 3.97
C THR A 142 -5.16 -9.21 2.87
N LEU A 143 -4.24 -10.14 3.16
CA LEU A 143 -3.29 -10.66 2.16
C LEU A 143 -3.98 -11.31 0.96
N ARG A 144 -5.00 -12.15 1.20
CA ARG A 144 -5.76 -12.79 0.13
C ARG A 144 -6.45 -11.76 -0.77
N LYS A 145 -7.05 -10.74 -0.15
CA LYS A 145 -7.79 -9.70 -0.88
C LYS A 145 -6.86 -8.77 -1.65
N ILE A 146 -5.76 -8.31 -1.05
CA ILE A 146 -4.80 -7.47 -1.79
C ILE A 146 -4.18 -8.25 -2.96
N THR A 147 -3.89 -9.54 -2.80
CA THR A 147 -3.41 -10.39 -3.90
C THR A 147 -4.42 -10.46 -5.05
N ALA A 148 -5.72 -10.58 -4.75
CA ALA A 148 -6.77 -10.56 -5.76
C ALA A 148 -6.86 -9.19 -6.46
N VAL A 149 -6.73 -8.09 -5.71
CA VAL A 149 -6.71 -6.72 -6.25
C VAL A 149 -5.51 -6.53 -7.18
N ILE A 150 -4.32 -6.97 -6.80
CA ILE A 150 -3.10 -6.90 -7.62
C ILE A 150 -3.29 -7.64 -8.94
N LYS A 151 -3.80 -8.88 -8.90
CA LYS A 151 -4.06 -9.68 -10.11
C LYS A 151 -5.07 -9.01 -11.03
N LEU A 152 -6.10 -8.37 -10.47
CA LEU A 152 -7.08 -7.63 -11.27
C LEU A 152 -6.47 -6.37 -11.88
N ALA A 153 -5.73 -5.60 -11.09
CA ALA A 153 -5.06 -4.38 -11.55
C ALA A 153 -4.07 -4.67 -12.68
N GLU A 154 -3.30 -5.76 -12.59
CA GLU A 154 -2.36 -6.18 -13.64
C GLU A 154 -3.05 -6.46 -14.97
N ARG A 155 -4.25 -7.06 -14.95
CA ARG A 155 -5.05 -7.27 -16.18
C ARG A 155 -5.46 -5.95 -16.81
N HIS A 156 -5.87 -4.98 -16.01
CA HIS A 156 -6.27 -3.65 -16.50
C HIS A 156 -5.08 -2.84 -17.02
N VAL A 157 -3.94 -2.90 -16.32
CA VAL A 157 -2.72 -2.21 -16.76
C VAL A 157 -2.21 -2.82 -18.07
N ALA A 158 -2.17 -4.15 -18.20
CA ALA A 158 -1.78 -4.81 -19.44
C ALA A 158 -2.68 -4.41 -20.61
N ALA A 159 -3.99 -4.36 -20.41
CA ALA A 159 -4.94 -3.91 -21.45
C ALA A 159 -4.76 -2.43 -21.82
N ALA A 160 -4.45 -1.56 -20.85
CA ALA A 160 -4.24 -0.14 -21.10
C ALA A 160 -2.91 0.15 -21.81
N SER A 161 -1.84 -0.58 -21.46
CA SER A 161 -0.52 -0.43 -22.09
C SER A 161 -0.48 -0.89 -23.54
N SER A 162 -1.41 -1.73 -24.00
CA SER A 162 -1.54 -2.11 -25.41
C SER A 162 -2.23 -1.04 -26.27
N ASN A 163 -2.75 0.03 -25.66
CA ASN A 163 -3.48 1.11 -26.33
C ASN A 163 -2.71 2.45 -26.28
N ILE A 164 -1.45 2.43 -25.83
CA ILE A 164 -0.49 3.54 -25.84
C ILE A 164 0.60 3.17 -26.84
#